data_AF-A0A948CIL0-F1
#
_entry.id   AF-A0A948CIL0-F1
#
_cell.length_a   1.000
_cell.length_b   1.000
_cell.length_c   1.000
_cell.angle_alpha   90.00
_cell.angle_beta   90.00
_cell.angle_gamma   90.00
#
_symmetry.space_group_name_H-M   'P 1'
#
loop_
_entity.id
_entity.type
_entity.pdbx_description
1 polymer ?
#
loop_
_entity_poly.entity_id
_entity_poly.type
_entity_poly.pdbx_seq_one_letter_code
_entity_poly.pdbx_strand_id
1 'polypeptide(L)'
;VDEGLVGDLAELASDTVDPAAGPITAYLLGYAAGAAGAGPAGVEALATRAQELAERWDKPVLADPDDHDDETEADVELGFDVSDEDEEEE
;
A
#
# COMPACT_ATOMS: atom_id res chain seq x y z
N VAL A 1 14.12 -7.82 -14.48
CA VAL A 1 13.53 -6.92 -13.48
C VAL A 1 14.46 -6.99 -12.30
N ASP A 2 14.79 -5.87 -11.67
CA ASP A 2 15.61 -5.88 -10.47
C ASP A 2 14.73 -6.30 -9.28
N GLU A 3 15.01 -7.47 -8.72
CA GLU A 3 14.28 -7.96 -7.54
C GLU A 3 14.49 -7.07 -6.31
N GLY A 4 15.64 -6.36 -6.24
CA GLY A 4 15.92 -5.38 -5.21
C GLY A 4 14.97 -4.19 -5.27
N LEU A 5 14.70 -3.66 -6.47
CA LEU A 5 13.75 -2.55 -6.66
C LEU A 5 12.33 -2.85 -6.18
N VAL A 6 11.85 -4.09 -6.39
CA VAL A 6 10.52 -4.51 -5.88
C VAL A 6 10.54 -4.68 -4.37
N GLY A 7 11.64 -5.18 -3.82
CA GLY A 7 11.85 -5.27 -2.36
C GLY A 7 11.88 -3.88 -1.71
N ASP A 8 12.64 -2.96 -2.26
CA ASP A 8 12.77 -1.58 -1.78
C ASP A 8 11.42 -0.85 -1.81
N LEU A 9 10.63 -1.04 -2.87
CA LEU A 9 9.26 -0.51 -2.92
C LEU A 9 8.35 -1.11 -1.84
N ALA A 10 8.47 -2.42 -1.58
CA ALA A 10 7.66 -3.09 -0.58
C ALA A 10 8.02 -2.62 0.84
N GLU A 11 9.31 -2.41 1.12
CA GLU A 11 9.78 -1.85 2.39
C GLU A 11 9.27 -0.41 2.54
N LEU A 12 9.46 0.43 1.53
CA LEU A 12 8.95 1.81 1.52
C LEU A 12 7.44 1.88 1.79
N ALA A 13 6.64 1.04 1.12
CA ALA A 13 5.19 1.02 1.33
C ALA A 13 4.84 0.58 2.75
N SER A 14 5.54 -0.41 3.31
CA SER A 14 5.34 -0.87 4.69
C SER A 14 5.60 0.25 5.70
N ASP A 15 6.63 1.05 5.45
CA ASP A 15 7.07 2.12 6.36
C ASP A 15 6.26 3.41 6.24
N THR A 16 5.72 3.72 5.05
CA THR A 16 5.12 5.03 4.75
C THR A 16 3.60 5.02 4.62
N VAL A 17 2.99 3.85 4.34
CA VAL A 17 1.56 3.73 4.08
C VAL A 17 0.86 2.96 5.20
N ASP A 18 1.23 1.69 5.37
CA ASP A 18 0.68 0.77 6.38
C ASP A 18 1.60 -0.48 6.47
N PRO A 19 1.80 -1.10 7.65
CA PRO A 19 2.66 -2.28 7.78
C PRO A 19 2.33 -3.46 6.85
N ALA A 20 1.09 -3.59 6.37
CA ALA A 20 0.66 -4.61 5.42
C ALA A 20 0.82 -4.19 3.95
N ALA A 21 1.13 -2.92 3.67
CA ALA A 21 1.12 -2.37 2.31
C ALA A 21 2.24 -2.93 1.42
N GLY A 22 3.38 -3.34 1.98
CA GLY A 22 4.51 -3.88 1.22
C GLY A 22 4.18 -5.06 0.30
N PRO A 23 3.74 -6.21 0.84
CA PRO A 23 3.40 -7.38 0.02
C PRO A 23 2.25 -7.13 -0.96
N ILE A 24 1.27 -6.31 -0.56
CA ILE A 24 0.13 -5.93 -1.42
C ILE A 24 0.63 -5.11 -2.62
N THR A 25 1.47 -4.12 -2.37
CA THR A 25 2.04 -3.24 -3.41
C THR A 25 2.90 -4.03 -4.40
N ALA A 26 3.77 -4.92 -3.90
CA ALA A 26 4.59 -5.77 -4.76
C ALA A 26 3.74 -6.69 -5.65
N TYR A 27 2.67 -7.29 -5.11
CA TYR A 27 1.74 -8.11 -5.88
C TYR A 27 1.02 -7.30 -6.97
N LEU A 28 0.47 -6.14 -6.62
CA LEU A 28 -0.25 -5.29 -7.57
C LEU A 28 0.67 -4.74 -8.66
N LEU A 29 1.92 -4.39 -8.34
CA LEU A 29 2.92 -4.00 -9.32
C LEU A 29 3.17 -5.12 -10.33
N GLY A 30 3.43 -6.34 -9.84
CA GLY A 30 3.64 -7.51 -10.69
C GLY A 30 2.42 -7.85 -11.56
N TYR A 31 1.22 -7.77 -10.97
CA TYR A 31 -0.04 -7.95 -11.69
C TYR A 31 -0.22 -6.91 -12.79
N ALA A 32 -0.06 -5.62 -12.49
CA ALA A 32 -0.19 -4.54 -13.46
C ALA A 32 0.85 -4.63 -14.58
N ALA A 33 2.09 -4.97 -14.25
CA ALA A 33 3.15 -5.20 -15.22
C ALA A 33 2.79 -6.36 -16.17
N GLY A 34 2.34 -7.49 -15.62
CA GLY A 34 1.90 -8.65 -16.41
C GLY A 34 0.70 -8.32 -17.30
N ALA A 35 -0.31 -7.64 -16.75
CA ALA A 35 -1.50 -7.20 -17.48
C ALA A 35 -1.17 -6.24 -18.63
N ALA A 36 -0.16 -5.39 -18.46
CA ALA A 36 0.30 -4.46 -19.49
C ALA A 36 1.29 -5.09 -20.49
N GLY A 37 1.70 -6.35 -20.30
CA GLY A 37 2.79 -6.97 -21.08
C GLY A 37 4.11 -6.21 -20.94
N ALA A 38 4.34 -5.58 -19.78
CA ALA A 38 5.49 -4.72 -19.55
C ALA A 38 6.80 -5.50 -19.50
N GLY A 39 7.80 -5.01 -20.24
CA GLY A 39 9.18 -5.42 -20.06
C GLY A 39 9.83 -4.73 -18.84
N PRO A 40 11.12 -4.98 -18.58
CA PRO A 40 11.83 -4.44 -17.41
C PRO A 40 11.67 -2.92 -17.21
N ALA A 41 11.84 -2.14 -18.27
CA ALA A 41 11.68 -0.68 -18.21
C ALA A 41 10.25 -0.23 -17.84
N GLY A 42 9.23 -1.02 -18.22
CA GLY A 42 7.84 -0.73 -17.84
C GLY A 42 7.58 -1.04 -16.37
N VAL A 43 8.21 -2.10 -15.83
CA VAL A 43 8.16 -2.42 -14.40
C VAL A 43 8.83 -1.33 -13.59
N GLU A 44 10.01 -0.88 -14.00
CA GLU A 44 10.72 0.23 -13.36
C GLU A 44 9.86 1.51 -13.35
N ALA A 45 9.24 1.87 -14.47
CA ALA A 45 8.36 3.04 -14.54
C ALA A 45 7.13 2.93 -13.64
N LEU A 46 6.54 1.74 -13.51
CA LEU A 46 5.42 1.51 -12.58
C LEU A 46 5.87 1.58 -11.13
N ALA A 47 7.04 1.02 -10.81
CA ALA A 47 7.62 1.06 -9.47
C ALA A 47 7.96 2.50 -9.06
N THR A 48 8.55 3.31 -9.94
CA THR A 48 8.82 4.73 -9.66
C THR A 48 7.54 5.48 -9.32
N ARG A 49 6.44 5.26 -10.05
CA ARG A 49 5.14 5.88 -9.73
C ARG A 49 4.60 5.43 -8.37
N ALA A 50 4.75 4.15 -8.04
CA ALA A 50 4.34 3.62 -6.75
C ALA A 50 5.19 4.19 -5.60
N GLN A 51 6.50 4.36 -5.80
CA GLN A 51 7.39 5.03 -4.87
C GLN A 51 6.97 6.48 -4.64
N GLU A 52 6.75 7.25 -5.71
CA GLU A 52 6.27 8.64 -5.63
C GLU A 52 4.96 8.77 -4.86
N LEU A 53 4.05 7.79 -4.97
CA LEU A 53 2.79 7.74 -4.23
C LEU A 53 3.00 7.42 -2.75
N ALA A 54 3.85 6.45 -2.43
CA ALA A 54 4.16 6.07 -1.05
C ALA A 54 4.88 7.22 -0.30
N GLU A 55 5.84 7.87 -0.95
CA GLU A 55 6.59 9.01 -0.37
C GLU A 55 5.73 10.22 -0.01
N ARG A 56 4.55 10.35 -0.64
CA ARG A 56 3.64 11.47 -0.43
C ARG A 56 2.39 11.09 0.38
N TRP A 57 2.29 9.85 0.84
CA TRP A 57 1.09 9.31 1.49
C TRP A 57 0.62 10.17 2.67
N ASP A 58 1.55 10.51 3.57
CA ASP A 58 1.26 11.32 4.77
C ASP A 58 1.67 12.80 4.62
N LYS A 59 1.97 13.24 3.39
CA LYS A 59 2.29 14.65 3.14
C LYS A 59 1.00 15.37 2.78
N PRO A 60 0.63 16.47 3.47
CA PRO A 60 -0.50 17.28 3.04
C PRO A 60 -0.22 17.70 1.60
N VAL A 61 -1.06 17.18 0.69
CA VAL A 61 -1.15 17.73 -0.66
C VAL A 61 -1.49 19.18 -0.40
N LEU A 62 -0.64 20.13 -0.80
CA LEU A 62 -0.89 21.56 -0.61
C LEU A 62 -2.37 21.81 -0.93
N ALA A 63 -3.15 22.05 0.13
CA ALA A 63 -4.59 21.94 0.07
C ALA A 63 -5.09 22.79 -1.10
N ASP A 64 -5.92 22.20 -1.96
CA ASP A 64 -6.75 23.02 -2.81
C ASP A 64 -7.52 23.96 -1.86
N PRO A 65 -7.50 25.29 -2.03
CA PRO A 65 -8.25 26.19 -1.16
C PRO A 65 -9.75 25.90 -1.08
N ASP A 66 -10.27 25.02 -1.96
CA ASP A 66 -11.65 24.51 -1.96
C ASP A 66 -11.80 23.09 -1.36
N ASP A 67 -10.75 22.48 -0.81
CA ASP A 67 -10.83 21.16 -0.16
C ASP A 67 -11.47 21.30 1.23
N HIS A 68 -12.78 21.04 1.30
CA HIS A 68 -13.50 20.93 2.55
C HIS A 68 -13.11 19.61 3.22
N ASP A 69 -12.11 19.68 4.09
CA ASP A 69 -11.73 18.62 5.02
C ASP A 69 -12.87 18.42 6.04
N ASP A 70 -13.89 17.64 5.66
CA ASP A 70 -14.88 17.12 6.61
C ASP A 70 -14.23 15.90 7.27
N GLU A 71 -13.44 16.19 8.31
CA GLU A 71 -12.83 15.20 9.19
C GLU A 71 -13.94 14.36 9.84
N THR A 72 -14.34 13.28 9.17
CA THR A 72 -14.89 12.13 9.87
C THR A 72 -13.80 11.08 9.91
N GLU A 73 -13.00 11.10 10.98
CA GLU A 73 -12.39 9.88 11.49
C GLU A 73 -13.53 8.93 11.87
N ALA A 74 -14.10 8.27 10.86
CA ALA A 74 -14.91 7.11 11.09
C ALA A 74 -13.95 6.06 11.62
N ASP A 75 -14.05 5.79 12.92
CA ASP A 75 -13.53 4.58 13.53
C ASP A 75 -14.23 3.41 12.82
N VAL A 76 -13.66 2.98 11.69
CA VAL A 76 -14.16 1.84 10.93
C VAL A 76 -13.73 0.62 11.73
N GLU A 77 -14.61 0.19 12.64
CA GLU A 77 -14.51 -1.11 13.29
C GLU A 77 -14.64 -2.19 12.20
N LEU A 78 -13.50 -2.60 11.63
CA LEU A 78 -13.41 -3.78 10.78
C LEU A 78 -13.74 -4.98 11.67
N GLY A 79 -15.00 -5.40 11.66
CA GLY A 79 -15.53 -6.52 12.43
C GLY A 79 -14.87 -7.85 12.07
N PHE A 80 -13.64 -8.05 12.55
CA PHE A 80 -12.96 -9.32 12.55
C PHE A 80 -13.30 -10.02 13.87
N ASP A 81 -14.38 -10.80 13.85
CA ASP A 81 -14.74 -11.69 14.94
C ASP A 81 -13.75 -12.86 14.98
N VAL A 82 -12.75 -12.79 15.87
CA VAL A 82 -11.95 -13.96 16.28
C VAL A 82 -12.55 -14.51 17.55
N SER A 83 -13.75 -15.06 17.45
CA SER A 83 -14.22 -16.03 18.43
C SER A 83 -13.78 -17.41 17.94
N ASP A 84 -12.48 -17.70 18.02
CA ASP A 84 -12.05 -19.11 18.04
C ASP A 84 -12.18 -19.55 19.50
N GLU A 85 -13.31 -20.21 19.76
CA GLU A 85 -13.60 -20.99 20.95
C GLU A 85 -12.50 -22.04 21.16
N ASP A 86 -11.69 -21.88 22.20
CA ASP A 86 -11.10 -23.02 22.90
C ASP A 86 -11.18 -22.73 24.39
N GLU A 87 -12.31 -23.18 24.96
CA GLU A 87 -12.59 -23.20 26.39
C GLU A 87 -11.53 -24.03 27.14
N GLU A 88 -11.11 -23.51 28.29
CA GLU A 88 -10.25 -24.21 29.24
C GLU A 88 -10.92 -25.48 29.79
N GLU A 89 -10.19 -26.59 29.93
CA GLU A 89 -10.38 -27.51 31.07
C GLU A 89 -9.01 -27.99 31.60
N GLU A 90 -8.77 -27.62 32.88
CA GLU A 90 -7.79 -28.03 33.91
C GLU A 90 -6.50 -28.81 33.57
#